data_AF-A0A3Q4GHV2-F1
#
_entry.id   AF-A0A3Q4GHV2-F1
#
_cell.length_a   1.000
_cell.length_b   1.000
_cell.length_c   1.000
_cell.angle_alpha   90.00
_cell.angle_beta   90.00
_cell.angle_gamma   90.00
#
_symmetry.space_group_name_H-M   'P 1'
#
loop_
_entity.id
_entity.type
_entity.pdbx_description
1 polymer ?
#
loop_
_entity_poly.entity_id
_entity_poly.type
_entity_poly.pdbx_seq_one_letter_code
_entity_poly.pdbx_strand_id
1 'polypeptide(L)'
;MWTLMGFVCLWHCVSGELFDTKLKAPRLICSVPGSPGLPGKPGPSGPPGADGNVGIPGRDGRDGRKGEKGEKGDTGVKGRVGPTGKLGERGDRGPPGKRGPTGENGDGGLPGPPGPDGEKGDKGKRGPRGTAGTCKCGSLMPKSAFSAGITSSYPAEKTPIKFNKILFDEGGHYNPQTGKFICAYPGIYYFSYDITLANKHLAIGLVQNGQYRIKTFDANTGNHDVASGSTVMYLNPEDEVWMEIFYHDQNGLFADAGWADSLFSGFLIYADSNYFDTLADDYA
;
A
#
# COMPACT_ATOMS: atom_id res chain seq x y z
N MET A 1 -72.45 42.60 6.87
CA MET A 1 -70.98 42.75 6.81
C MET A 1 -70.29 41.65 7.61
N TRP A 2 -70.71 40.39 7.43
CA TRP A 2 -70.28 39.20 8.21
C TRP A 2 -69.94 38.01 7.28
N THR A 3 -69.58 38.30 6.03
CA THR A 3 -69.29 37.30 4.99
C THR A 3 -67.90 37.46 4.36
N LEU A 4 -67.01 38.25 4.98
CA LEU A 4 -65.65 38.48 4.48
C LEU A 4 -64.53 37.97 5.39
N MET A 5 -64.84 37.40 6.57
CA MET A 5 -63.84 36.80 7.47
C MET A 5 -63.70 35.27 7.31
N GLY A 6 -64.50 34.63 6.45
CA GLY A 6 -64.47 33.17 6.23
C GLY A 6 -63.53 32.71 5.11
N PHE A 7 -63.03 33.61 4.27
CA PHE A 7 -62.23 33.25 3.09
C PHE A 7 -60.71 33.40 3.25
N VAL A 8 -60.24 34.00 4.34
CA VAL A 8 -58.79 34.17 4.58
C VAL A 8 -58.19 33.00 5.38
N CYS A 9 -59.00 32.22 6.10
CA CYS A 9 -58.51 31.05 6.84
C CYS A 9 -58.48 29.74 6.03
N LEU A 10 -59.16 29.67 4.87
CA LEU A 10 -59.14 28.46 4.02
C LEU A 10 -58.06 28.49 2.93
N TRP A 11 -57.29 29.58 2.82
CA TRP A 11 -56.16 29.69 1.89
C TRP A 11 -54.79 29.50 2.56
N HIS A 12 -54.77 29.16 3.84
CA HIS A 12 -53.55 28.81 4.59
C HIS A 12 -53.53 27.35 5.05
N CYS A 13 -54.37 26.48 4.47
CA CYS A 13 -54.45 25.07 4.85
C CYS A 13 -54.39 24.09 3.65
N VAL A 14 -53.98 24.54 2.45
CA VAL A 14 -53.80 23.67 1.25
C VAL A 14 -52.46 23.93 0.54
N SER A 15 -51.49 24.54 1.23
CA SER A 15 -50.14 24.78 0.70
C SER A 15 -49.06 24.38 1.71
N GLY A 16 -49.37 23.37 2.54
CA GLY A 16 -48.38 22.57 3.27
C GLY A 16 -48.26 21.22 2.58
N GLU A 17 -47.02 20.77 2.37
CA GLU A 17 -46.58 19.67 1.49
C GLU A 17 -46.48 20.11 0.02
N LEU A 18 -45.31 20.32 -0.58
CA LEU A 18 -44.19 19.39 -0.63
C LEU A 18 -42.92 20.19 -1.01
N PHE A 19 -42.00 20.35 -0.05
CA PHE A 19 -40.61 20.67 -0.38
C PHE A 19 -40.01 19.43 -1.07
N ASP A 20 -40.12 19.32 -2.40
CA ASP A 20 -39.26 18.42 -3.16
C ASP A 20 -38.02 19.20 -3.62
N THR A 21 -37.15 19.49 -2.65
CA THR A 21 -35.76 19.72 -2.95
C THR A 21 -35.22 18.44 -3.57
N LYS A 22 -35.25 18.34 -4.90
CA LYS A 22 -34.32 17.50 -5.66
C LYS A 22 -32.89 18.03 -5.45
N LEU A 23 -32.39 17.86 -4.24
CA LEU A 23 -30.98 17.78 -3.94
C LEU A 23 -30.47 16.58 -4.72
N LYS A 24 -29.84 16.90 -5.85
CA LYS A 24 -29.01 16.01 -6.64
C LYS A 24 -28.16 15.19 -5.66
N ALA A 25 -28.49 13.90 -5.52
CA ALA A 25 -27.84 13.00 -4.59
C ALA A 25 -26.31 13.20 -4.68
N PRO A 26 -25.59 13.30 -3.55
CA PRO A 26 -24.14 13.37 -3.60
C PRO A 26 -23.65 12.14 -4.35
N ARG A 27 -22.95 12.36 -5.47
CA ARG A 27 -22.24 11.30 -6.17
C ARG A 27 -21.28 10.67 -5.16
N LEU A 28 -21.66 9.49 -4.69
CA LEU A 28 -20.90 8.63 -3.78
C LEU A 28 -19.51 8.42 -4.37
N ILE A 29 -18.48 8.98 -3.73
CA ILE A 29 -17.11 8.53 -3.95
C ILE A 29 -16.82 7.57 -2.80
N CYS A 30 -16.97 6.28 -3.07
CA CYS A 30 -16.58 5.23 -2.14
C CYS A 30 -15.08 5.33 -1.84
N SER A 31 -14.68 4.96 -0.61
CA SER A 31 -13.28 4.69 -0.31
C SER A 31 -12.75 3.64 -1.30
N VAL A 32 -11.61 3.96 -1.90
CA VAL A 32 -10.92 3.10 -2.85
C VAL A 32 -10.63 1.77 -2.13
N PRO A 33 -10.85 0.60 -2.77
CA PRO A 33 -10.53 -0.70 -2.16
C PRO A 33 -9.11 -0.68 -1.59
N GLY A 34 -8.94 -1.19 -0.37
CA GLY A 34 -7.60 -1.35 0.22
C GLY A 34 -6.67 -2.02 -0.80
N SER A 35 -5.47 -1.48 -0.96
CA SER A 35 -4.51 -1.97 -1.96
C SER A 35 -4.37 -3.48 -1.83
N PRO A 36 -4.38 -4.25 -2.94
CA PRO A 36 -4.19 -5.70 -2.88
C PRO A 36 -3.00 -6.06 -2.00
N GLY A 37 -3.14 -7.10 -1.17
CA GLY A 37 -2.01 -7.61 -0.40
C GLY A 37 -0.81 -7.89 -1.31
N LEU A 38 0.40 -7.68 -0.80
CA LEU A 38 1.62 -7.92 -1.57
C LEU A 38 1.59 -9.33 -2.18
N PRO A 39 2.04 -9.52 -3.43
CA PRO A 39 2.12 -10.84 -4.04
C PRO A 39 2.90 -11.80 -3.12
N GLY A 40 2.42 -13.05 -3.02
CA GLY A 40 3.17 -14.09 -2.32
C GLY A 40 4.60 -14.20 -2.89
N LYS A 41 5.56 -14.58 -2.05
CA LYS A 41 6.93 -14.86 -2.53
C LYS A 41 6.86 -15.95 -3.62
N PRO A 42 7.66 -15.84 -4.71
CA PRO A 42 7.74 -16.91 -5.71
C PRO A 42 8.01 -18.26 -5.06
N GLY A 43 7.46 -19.33 -5.63
CA GLY A 43 7.80 -20.69 -5.19
C GLY A 43 9.30 -20.95 -5.34
N PRO A 44 9.88 -21.86 -4.53
CA PRO A 44 11.26 -22.29 -4.75
C PRO A 44 11.40 -22.92 -6.15
N SER A 45 12.58 -22.79 -6.77
CA SER A 45 12.87 -23.50 -8.02
C SER A 45 12.73 -25.01 -7.83
N GLY A 46 12.27 -25.70 -8.88
CA GLY A 46 12.24 -27.17 -8.89
C GLY A 46 13.66 -27.76 -8.75
N PRO A 47 13.78 -29.00 -8.25
CA PRO A 47 15.07 -29.69 -8.27
C PRO A 47 15.55 -29.92 -9.72
N PRO A 48 16.86 -29.94 -9.99
CA PRO A 48 17.39 -30.27 -11.31
C PRO A 48 16.88 -31.62 -11.84
N GLY A 49 16.77 -31.74 -13.16
CA GLY A 49 16.43 -33.02 -13.79
C GLY A 49 17.48 -34.10 -13.50
N ALA A 50 17.06 -35.36 -13.42
CA ALA A 50 17.97 -36.48 -13.25
C ALA A 50 18.93 -36.60 -14.45
N ASP A 51 20.16 -37.03 -14.19
CA ASP A 51 21.16 -37.27 -15.24
C ASP A 51 20.67 -38.29 -16.27
N GLY A 52 21.04 -38.08 -17.54
CA GLY A 52 20.71 -39.00 -18.61
C GLY A 52 21.34 -40.38 -18.40
N ASN A 53 20.57 -41.43 -18.68
CA ASN A 53 21.05 -42.81 -18.61
C ASN A 53 22.26 -43.03 -19.55
N VAL A 54 23.20 -43.87 -19.11
CA VAL A 54 24.37 -44.26 -19.91
C VAL A 54 23.92 -44.90 -21.23
N GLY A 55 24.53 -44.49 -22.34
CA GLY A 55 24.21 -45.02 -23.67
C GLY A 55 24.43 -46.53 -23.78
N ILE A 56 23.60 -47.20 -24.58
CA ILE A 56 23.70 -48.65 -24.82
C ILE A 56 25.05 -48.94 -25.49
N PRO A 57 25.80 -49.99 -25.06
CA PRO A 57 27.06 -50.38 -25.70
C PRO A 57 26.91 -50.60 -27.21
N GLY A 58 27.96 -50.29 -27.97
CA GLY A 58 28.00 -50.54 -29.41
C GLY A 58 27.76 -52.02 -29.74
N ARG A 59 27.12 -52.30 -30.88
CA ARG A 59 26.94 -53.68 -31.36
C ARG A 59 28.28 -54.23 -31.85
N ASP A 60 28.51 -55.52 -31.59
CA ASP A 60 29.68 -56.25 -32.08
C ASP A 60 29.85 -56.09 -33.61
N GLY A 61 31.12 -56.01 -34.04
CA GLY A 61 31.47 -55.94 -35.45
C GLY A 61 30.96 -57.16 -36.23
N ARG A 62 30.54 -56.97 -37.49
CA ARG A 62 30.09 -58.07 -38.35
C ARG A 62 31.26 -58.98 -38.71
N ASP A 63 30.99 -60.29 -38.79
CA ASP A 63 31.93 -61.28 -39.30
C ASP A 63 32.50 -60.88 -40.67
N GLY A 64 33.82 -61.07 -40.86
CA GLY A 64 34.50 -60.79 -42.12
C GLY A 64 33.93 -61.61 -43.29
N ARG A 65 33.87 -60.99 -44.48
CA ARG A 65 33.41 -61.68 -45.70
C ARG A 65 34.33 -62.85 -46.06
N LYS A 66 33.73 -63.94 -46.54
CA LYS A 66 34.43 -65.11 -47.07
C LYS A 66 35.33 -64.67 -48.24
N GLY A 67 36.62 -65.03 -48.19
CA GLY A 67 37.58 -64.67 -49.23
C GLY A 67 37.13 -65.12 -50.63
N GLU A 68 37.48 -64.32 -51.63
CA GLU A 68 37.11 -64.58 -53.03
C GLU A 68 37.72 -65.89 -53.54
N LYS A 69 37.00 -66.52 -54.49
CA LYS A 69 37.43 -67.76 -55.14
C LYS A 69 38.63 -67.42 -56.03
N GLY A 70 39.77 -68.10 -55.82
CA GLY A 70 40.97 -67.90 -56.61
C GLY A 70 40.69 -67.97 -58.12
N GLU A 71 41.30 -67.06 -58.87
CA GLU A 71 41.14 -66.95 -60.31
C GLU A 71 41.52 -68.24 -61.03
N LYS A 72 40.80 -68.54 -62.10
CA LYS A 72 41.09 -69.68 -62.98
C LYS A 72 42.35 -69.32 -63.78
N GLY A 73 43.41 -70.11 -63.66
CA GLY A 73 44.65 -69.91 -64.42
C GLY A 73 44.39 -69.75 -65.91
N ASP A 74 45.06 -68.77 -66.52
CA ASP A 74 44.85 -68.38 -67.91
C ASP A 74 45.11 -69.53 -68.89
N THR A 75 44.28 -69.58 -69.93
CA THR A 75 44.42 -70.52 -71.03
C THR A 75 45.56 -70.05 -71.93
N GLY A 76 46.65 -70.81 -72.01
CA GLY A 76 47.78 -70.46 -72.88
C GLY A 76 47.35 -70.35 -74.35
N VAL A 77 47.53 -69.16 -74.94
CA VAL A 77 47.18 -68.93 -76.34
C VAL A 77 48.41 -69.05 -77.24
N LYS A 78 48.50 -70.22 -77.85
CA LYS A 78 48.91 -70.57 -79.22
C LYS A 78 49.87 -69.63 -79.96
N GLY A 79 51.17 -69.92 -79.87
CA GLY A 79 52.17 -69.49 -80.85
C GLY A 79 51.98 -70.15 -82.22
N ARG A 80 52.51 -69.51 -83.27
CA ARG A 80 52.63 -70.13 -84.59
C ARG A 80 53.68 -71.25 -84.55
N VAL A 81 53.18 -72.48 -84.71
CA VAL A 81 53.78 -73.77 -85.09
C VAL A 81 55.20 -74.12 -84.57
N GLY A 82 55.20 -74.92 -83.50
CA GLY A 82 56.18 -75.96 -83.15
C GLY A 82 55.41 -77.18 -82.59
N PRO A 83 55.96 -78.41 -82.60
CA PRO A 83 55.17 -79.65 -82.46
C PRO A 83 54.51 -79.84 -81.08
N THR A 84 53.39 -80.57 -81.09
CA THR A 84 52.37 -80.77 -80.04
C THR A 84 52.88 -81.10 -78.63
N GLY A 85 52.48 -80.31 -77.64
CA GLY A 85 52.61 -80.61 -76.20
C GLY A 85 51.28 -81.01 -75.53
N LYS A 86 51.34 -81.89 -74.52
CA LYS A 86 50.20 -82.49 -73.80
C LYS A 86 49.34 -81.46 -73.03
N LEU A 87 48.04 -81.71 -72.93
CA LEU A 87 47.05 -80.93 -72.15
C LEU A 87 47.44 -80.91 -70.66
N GLY A 88 47.54 -79.72 -70.06
CA GLY A 88 47.84 -79.56 -68.63
C GLY A 88 46.69 -79.97 -67.72
N GLU A 89 47.00 -80.61 -66.60
CA GLU A 89 46.02 -81.02 -65.57
C GLU A 89 45.36 -79.82 -64.87
N ARG A 90 44.11 -80.00 -64.43
CA ARG A 90 43.34 -79.01 -63.68
C ARG A 90 43.93 -78.86 -62.27
N GLY A 91 44.37 -77.65 -61.92
CA GLY A 91 44.91 -77.37 -60.59
C GLY A 91 43.94 -77.64 -59.43
N ASP A 92 44.48 -78.08 -58.30
CA ASP A 92 43.75 -78.40 -57.08
C ASP A 92 43.08 -77.17 -56.42
N ARG A 93 41.98 -77.44 -55.71
CA ARG A 93 41.21 -76.41 -54.98
C ARG A 93 42.04 -75.90 -53.79
N GLY A 94 42.28 -74.58 -53.72
CA GLY A 94 43.01 -73.95 -52.62
C GLY A 94 42.37 -74.17 -51.23
N PRO A 95 43.17 -74.10 -50.14
CA PRO A 95 42.70 -74.36 -48.77
C PRO A 95 41.68 -73.31 -48.28
N PRO A 96 40.83 -73.63 -47.30
CA PRO A 96 39.91 -72.67 -46.69
C PRO A 96 40.67 -71.48 -46.07
N GLY A 97 40.19 -70.26 -46.31
CA GLY A 97 40.76 -69.05 -45.72
C GLY A 97 40.71 -69.06 -44.19
N LYS A 98 41.71 -68.44 -43.53
CA LYS A 98 41.78 -68.31 -42.07
C LYS A 98 40.60 -67.47 -41.54
N ARG A 99 40.09 -67.82 -40.35
CA ARG A 99 39.08 -67.03 -39.62
C ARG A 99 39.64 -65.62 -39.36
N GLY A 100 38.88 -64.58 -39.67
CA GLY A 100 39.25 -63.20 -39.35
C GLY A 100 39.34 -62.96 -37.84
N PRO A 101 40.05 -61.89 -37.39
CA PRO A 101 40.10 -61.53 -35.97
C PRO A 101 38.70 -61.18 -35.45
N THR A 102 38.43 -61.51 -34.17
CA THR A 102 37.22 -61.05 -33.47
C THR A 102 37.22 -59.53 -33.45
N GLY A 103 36.10 -58.90 -33.83
CA GLY A 103 35.98 -57.43 -33.79
C GLY A 103 36.18 -56.91 -32.36
N GLU A 104 36.80 -55.73 -32.21
CA GLU A 104 36.93 -55.07 -30.91
C GLU A 104 35.54 -54.73 -30.35
N ASN A 105 35.38 -54.86 -29.02
CA ASN A 105 34.17 -54.43 -28.33
C ASN A 105 33.97 -52.93 -28.59
N GLY A 106 32.75 -52.54 -28.98
CA GLY A 106 32.43 -51.13 -29.17
C GLY A 106 32.60 -50.34 -27.87
N ASP A 107 33.17 -49.14 -27.96
CA ASP A 107 33.34 -48.25 -26.80
C ASP A 107 32.00 -48.01 -26.09
N GLY A 108 32.04 -47.91 -24.76
CA GLY A 108 30.86 -47.62 -23.93
C GLY A 108 30.26 -46.26 -24.32
N GLY A 109 28.93 -46.19 -24.41
CA GLY A 109 28.24 -44.93 -24.72
C GLY A 109 28.59 -43.84 -23.72
N LEU A 110 28.84 -42.63 -24.20
CA LEU A 110 29.13 -41.48 -23.34
C LEU A 110 27.97 -41.22 -22.35
N PRO A 111 28.24 -40.74 -21.13
CA PRO A 111 27.20 -40.31 -20.20
C PRO A 111 26.24 -39.31 -20.87
N GLY A 112 24.94 -39.47 -20.60
CA GLY A 112 23.97 -38.50 -21.08
C GLY A 112 24.25 -37.09 -20.52
N PRO A 113 23.85 -36.03 -21.21
CA PRO A 113 24.00 -34.68 -20.69
C PRO A 113 23.23 -34.52 -19.36
N PRO A 114 23.69 -33.65 -18.44
CA PRO A 114 22.94 -33.31 -17.24
C PRO A 114 21.52 -32.87 -17.56
N GLY A 115 20.57 -33.20 -16.69
CA GLY A 115 19.19 -32.73 -16.83
C GLY A 115 19.11 -31.20 -16.84
N PRO A 116 18.12 -30.60 -17.52
CA PRO A 116 17.94 -29.15 -17.51
C PRO A 116 17.67 -28.65 -16.08
N ASP A 117 18.04 -27.39 -15.82
CA ASP A 117 17.73 -26.71 -14.57
C ASP A 117 16.20 -26.72 -14.34
N GLY A 118 15.81 -26.96 -13.09
CA GLY A 118 14.40 -26.97 -12.70
C GLY A 118 13.74 -25.63 -12.99
N GLU A 119 12.52 -25.66 -13.51
CA GLU A 119 11.80 -24.44 -13.86
C GLU A 119 11.65 -23.53 -12.65
N LYS A 120 11.78 -22.22 -12.90
CA LYS A 120 11.59 -21.19 -11.88
C LYS A 120 10.16 -21.28 -11.36
N GLY A 121 10.01 -21.37 -10.04
CA GLY A 121 8.71 -21.42 -9.40
C GLY A 121 7.81 -20.25 -9.81
N ASP A 122 6.52 -20.56 -10.00
CA ASP A 122 5.54 -19.57 -10.43
C ASP A 122 5.52 -18.34 -9.53
N LYS A 123 5.20 -17.19 -10.14
CA LYS A 123 4.97 -15.95 -9.39
C LYS A 123 3.83 -16.18 -8.42
N GLY A 124 4.07 -15.90 -7.14
CA GLY A 124 3.05 -16.03 -6.11
C GLY A 124 1.78 -15.26 -6.49
N LYS A 125 0.62 -15.90 -6.30
CA LYS A 125 -0.67 -15.30 -6.64
C LYS A 125 -0.80 -13.95 -5.93
N ARG A 126 -1.45 -13.00 -6.60
CA ARG A 126 -1.86 -11.74 -5.96
C ARG A 126 -2.66 -12.11 -4.71
N GLY A 127 -2.35 -11.48 -3.57
CA GLY A 127 -3.11 -11.68 -2.35
C GLY A 127 -4.61 -11.43 -2.61
N PRO A 128 -5.51 -12.03 -1.82
CA PRO A 128 -6.93 -11.72 -1.94
C PRO A 128 -7.11 -10.20 -1.85
N ARG A 129 -8.11 -9.68 -2.56
CA ARG A 129 -8.54 -8.29 -2.35
C ARG A 129 -8.73 -8.13 -0.85
N GLY A 130 -8.10 -7.11 -0.26
CA GLY A 130 -8.34 -6.80 1.16
C GLY A 130 -9.84 -6.76 1.39
N THR A 131 -10.29 -7.26 2.55
CA THR A 131 -11.69 -7.08 2.93
C THR A 131 -12.04 -5.61 2.72
N ALA A 132 -13.21 -5.34 2.13
CA ALA A 132 -13.70 -3.97 2.15
C ALA A 132 -13.65 -3.55 3.62
N GLY A 133 -12.92 -2.46 3.92
CA GLY A 133 -13.06 -1.84 5.23
C GLY A 133 -14.56 -1.66 5.44
N THR A 134 -15.05 -1.99 6.64
CA THR A 134 -16.43 -1.73 7.00
C THR A 134 -16.63 -0.22 6.91
N CYS A 135 -17.10 0.25 5.75
CA CYS A 135 -17.70 1.56 5.63
C CYS A 135 -19.00 1.41 6.41
N LYS A 136 -19.00 1.80 7.69
CA LYS A 136 -20.23 2.28 8.33
C LYS A 136 -20.56 3.63 7.67
N CYS A 137 -20.83 3.58 6.37
CA CYS A 137 -21.21 4.72 5.55
C CYS A 137 -22.72 4.77 5.55
N GLY A 138 -23.20 5.11 6.75
CA GLY A 138 -24.55 5.48 7.09
C GLY A 138 -24.44 6.37 8.31
N SER A 139 -24.23 7.68 8.07
CA SER A 139 -24.26 8.77 9.05
C SER A 139 -23.07 8.88 10.04
N LEU A 140 -22.44 10.06 10.12
CA LEU A 140 -21.50 10.51 11.18
C LEU A 140 -20.06 9.94 11.17
N MET A 141 -19.21 10.41 10.25
CA MET A 141 -17.78 10.54 10.57
C MET A 141 -17.64 11.83 11.39
N PRO A 142 -17.39 11.77 12.71
CA PRO A 142 -17.28 12.96 13.53
C PRO A 142 -16.08 13.77 13.07
N LYS A 143 -16.34 14.95 12.52
CA LYS A 143 -15.31 15.93 12.18
C LYS A 143 -15.39 17.05 13.19
N SER A 144 -14.26 17.35 13.81
CA SER A 144 -14.14 18.40 14.79
C SER A 144 -12.74 18.94 14.70
N ALA A 145 -12.58 20.11 14.11
CA ALA A 145 -11.29 20.75 13.97
C ALA A 145 -11.46 22.25 13.79
N PHE A 146 -10.63 23.04 14.47
CA PHE A 146 -10.59 24.49 14.33
C PHE A 146 -9.16 25.00 14.30
N SER A 147 -8.98 26.17 13.70
CA SER A 147 -7.79 26.98 13.81
C SER A 147 -8.21 28.44 13.77
N ALA A 148 -7.79 29.20 14.77
CA ALA A 148 -8.15 30.60 14.93
C ALA A 148 -6.92 31.42 15.33
N GLY A 149 -6.81 32.61 14.74
CA GLY A 149 -5.85 33.63 15.12
C GLY A 149 -6.49 34.74 15.94
N ILE A 150 -5.68 35.59 16.53
CA ILE A 150 -6.12 36.80 17.24
C ILE A 150 -5.69 38.05 16.48
N THR A 151 -6.55 39.08 16.43
CA THR A 151 -6.27 40.33 15.71
C THR A 151 -5.84 41.48 16.62
N SER A 152 -5.83 41.28 17.94
CA SER A 152 -5.50 42.31 18.93
C SER A 152 -4.45 41.80 19.89
N SER A 153 -3.41 42.60 20.12
CA SER A 153 -2.41 42.34 21.14
C SER A 153 -2.97 42.53 22.55
N TYR A 154 -2.33 41.91 23.54
CA TYR A 154 -2.61 42.12 24.97
C TYR A 154 -4.07 41.87 25.38
N PRO A 155 -4.63 40.66 25.13
CA PRO A 155 -6.00 40.31 25.53
C PRO A 155 -6.19 40.38 27.05
N ALA A 156 -7.43 40.41 27.52
CA ALA A 156 -7.71 40.44 28.96
C ALA A 156 -7.11 39.24 29.71
N GLU A 157 -6.44 39.50 30.82
CA GLU A 157 -5.85 38.47 31.69
C GLU A 157 -6.93 37.75 32.52
N LYS A 158 -6.63 36.53 32.98
CA LYS A 158 -7.50 35.70 33.83
C LYS A 158 -8.90 35.42 33.24
N THR A 159 -8.99 35.49 31.92
CA THR A 159 -10.21 35.19 31.17
C THR A 159 -9.85 34.47 29.87
N PRO A 160 -10.78 33.70 29.26
CA PRO A 160 -10.53 33.06 27.98
C PRO A 160 -10.11 34.06 26.90
N ILE A 161 -9.00 33.77 26.22
CA ILE A 161 -8.49 34.55 25.11
C ILE A 161 -9.36 34.30 23.88
N LYS A 162 -9.83 35.37 23.26
CA LYS A 162 -10.71 35.34 22.09
C LYS A 162 -9.88 35.39 20.81
N PHE A 163 -9.59 34.23 20.22
CA PHE A 163 -9.02 34.15 18.88
C PHE A 163 -10.14 34.40 17.85
N ASN A 164 -10.29 35.65 17.47
CA ASN A 164 -11.43 36.15 16.71
C ASN A 164 -11.28 36.05 15.18
N LYS A 165 -10.10 35.69 14.68
CA LYS A 165 -9.81 35.47 13.24
C LYS A 165 -9.92 33.99 12.94
N ILE A 166 -11.10 33.52 12.58
CA ILE A 166 -11.30 32.12 12.18
C ILE A 166 -10.56 31.84 10.87
N LEU A 167 -9.63 30.89 10.90
CA LEU A 167 -8.96 30.37 9.71
C LEU A 167 -9.73 29.15 9.17
N PHE A 168 -10.23 28.32 10.09
CA PHE A 168 -10.98 27.11 9.80
C PHE A 168 -11.78 26.67 11.05
N ASP A 169 -12.99 26.14 10.89
CA ASP A 169 -13.82 25.62 11.99
C ASP A 169 -14.82 24.57 11.47
N GLU A 170 -14.33 23.35 11.22
CA GLU A 170 -15.17 22.21 10.82
C GLU A 170 -15.85 21.60 12.05
N GLY A 171 -17.18 21.60 12.01
CA GLY A 171 -18.04 21.20 13.13
C GLY A 171 -18.64 22.39 13.88
N GLY A 172 -18.07 23.60 13.74
CA GLY A 172 -18.59 24.77 14.44
C GLY A 172 -18.41 24.69 15.96
N HIS A 173 -17.36 24.00 16.41
CA HIS A 173 -17.13 23.67 17.82
C HIS A 173 -16.26 24.72 18.52
N TYR A 174 -15.68 25.67 17.78
CA TYR A 174 -14.97 26.81 18.36
C TYR A 174 -15.82 28.08 18.32
N ASN A 175 -15.99 28.73 19.48
CA ASN A 175 -16.74 29.97 19.57
C ASN A 175 -15.79 31.18 19.68
N PRO A 176 -15.63 32.01 18.63
CA PRO A 176 -14.75 33.17 18.66
C PRO A 176 -15.22 34.29 19.60
N GLN A 177 -16.49 34.31 20.01
CA GLN A 177 -17.00 35.31 20.95
C GLN A 177 -16.59 35.01 22.39
N THR A 178 -16.43 33.73 22.72
CA THR A 178 -16.04 33.26 24.06
C THR A 178 -14.58 32.83 24.12
N GLY A 179 -13.95 32.50 23.00
CA GLY A 179 -12.58 31.98 22.94
C GLY A 179 -12.47 30.48 23.24
N LYS A 180 -13.58 29.78 23.37
CA LYS A 180 -13.64 28.38 23.82
C LYS A 180 -13.96 27.42 22.69
N PHE A 181 -13.28 26.29 22.70
CA PHE A 181 -13.70 25.07 22.01
C PHE A 181 -14.63 24.27 22.92
N ILE A 182 -15.75 23.79 22.40
CA ILE A 182 -16.72 22.94 23.11
C ILE A 182 -16.72 21.58 22.42
N CYS A 183 -16.39 20.55 23.16
CA CYS A 183 -16.35 19.19 22.64
C CYS A 183 -17.75 18.68 22.29
N ALA A 184 -17.99 18.31 21.05
CA ALA A 184 -19.23 17.65 20.64
C ALA A 184 -19.13 16.12 20.63
N TYR A 185 -17.92 15.59 20.47
CA TYR A 185 -17.67 14.16 20.23
C TYR A 185 -16.66 13.63 21.24
N PRO A 186 -16.97 12.58 22.02
CA PRO A 186 -15.99 12.00 22.91
C PRO A 186 -14.82 11.43 22.11
N GLY A 187 -13.61 11.63 22.61
CA GLY A 187 -12.43 11.12 21.95
C GLY A 187 -11.13 11.79 22.34
N ILE A 188 -10.08 11.45 21.60
CA ILE A 188 -8.73 11.96 21.76
C ILE A 188 -8.55 13.15 20.83
N TYR A 189 -8.22 14.29 21.41
CA TYR A 189 -7.98 15.55 20.71
C TYR A 189 -6.52 15.98 20.83
N TYR A 190 -6.01 16.61 19.78
CA TYR A 190 -4.75 17.35 19.79
C TYR A 190 -5.05 18.84 19.80
N PHE A 191 -4.36 19.58 20.65
CA PHE A 191 -4.40 21.04 20.67
C PHE A 191 -2.99 21.59 20.56
N SER A 192 -2.84 22.66 19.79
CA SER A 192 -1.59 23.40 19.65
C SER A 192 -1.85 24.90 19.61
N TYR A 193 -0.87 25.66 20.06
CA TYR A 193 -0.85 27.11 19.95
C TYR A 193 0.56 27.57 19.65
N ASP A 194 0.62 28.66 18.88
CA ASP A 194 1.84 29.34 18.48
C ASP A 194 1.62 30.82 18.75
N ILE A 195 2.32 31.36 19.74
CA ILE A 195 2.07 32.70 20.27
C ILE A 195 3.30 33.56 20.01
N THR A 196 3.12 34.60 19.21
CA THR A 196 4.11 35.66 19.11
C THR A 196 4.00 36.53 20.37
N LEU A 197 5.14 36.83 20.99
CA LEU A 197 5.19 37.71 22.16
C LEU A 197 6.07 38.94 21.92
N ALA A 198 5.66 40.08 22.47
CA ALA A 198 6.34 41.37 22.30
C ALA A 198 6.20 42.25 23.54
N ASN A 199 7.26 43.01 23.87
CA ASN A 199 7.36 44.01 24.95
C ASN A 199 7.16 43.52 26.40
N LYS A 200 6.50 42.39 26.65
CA LYS A 200 6.30 41.78 27.97
C LYS A 200 6.58 40.28 27.93
N HIS A 201 6.85 39.70 29.10
CA HIS A 201 6.91 38.25 29.27
C HIS A 201 5.53 37.62 29.07
N LEU A 202 5.49 36.33 28.75
CA LEU A 202 4.27 35.57 28.50
C LEU A 202 4.11 34.46 29.54
N ALA A 203 2.93 34.37 30.15
CA ALA A 203 2.49 33.21 30.92
C ALA A 203 1.08 32.81 30.49
N ILE A 204 1.01 31.84 29.59
CA ILE A 204 -0.22 31.38 28.96
C ILE A 204 -0.49 29.91 29.28
N GLY A 205 -1.75 29.56 29.50
CA GLY A 205 -2.15 28.20 29.82
C GLY A 205 -3.25 27.70 28.90
N LEU A 206 -3.17 26.41 28.57
CA LEU A 206 -4.27 25.65 27.99
C LEU A 206 -5.12 25.08 29.13
N VAL A 207 -6.40 25.38 29.13
CA VAL A 207 -7.34 25.08 30.21
C VAL A 207 -8.42 24.13 29.69
N GLN A 208 -8.73 23.08 30.45
CA GLN A 208 -9.89 22.21 30.23
C GLN A 208 -10.78 22.27 31.48
N ASN A 209 -12.04 22.68 31.33
CA ASN A 209 -13.02 22.78 32.43
C ASN A 209 -12.46 23.48 33.69
N GLY A 210 -11.70 24.56 33.49
CA GLY A 210 -11.08 25.36 34.57
C GLY A 210 -9.78 24.79 35.15
N GLN A 211 -9.30 23.64 34.68
CA GLN A 211 -8.03 23.05 35.10
C GLN A 211 -6.96 23.26 34.04
N TYR A 212 -5.78 23.73 34.45
CA TYR A 212 -4.63 23.90 33.55
C TYR A 212 -4.07 22.55 33.12
N ARG A 213 -4.03 22.32 31.81
CA ARG A 213 -3.42 21.14 31.18
C ARG A 213 -1.99 21.41 30.75
N ILE A 214 -1.72 22.61 30.26
CA ILE A 214 -0.37 23.10 29.95
C ILE A 214 -0.22 24.49 30.53
N LYS A 215 0.95 24.80 31.06
CA LYS A 215 1.39 26.18 31.35
C LYS A 215 2.68 26.43 30.59
N THR A 216 2.67 27.44 29.74
CA THR A 216 3.83 27.90 28.97
C THR A 216 4.26 29.24 29.51
N PHE A 217 5.55 29.35 29.81
CA PHE A 217 6.19 30.59 30.22
C PHE A 217 7.27 30.93 29.21
N ASP A 218 7.31 32.19 28.81
CA ASP A 218 8.37 32.70 27.97
C ASP A 218 8.84 34.07 28.47
N ALA A 219 10.14 34.18 28.71
CA ALA A 219 10.77 35.39 29.19
C ALA A 219 11.25 36.20 27.99
N ASN A 220 10.45 37.16 27.56
CA ASN A 220 10.87 38.11 26.53
C ASN A 220 12.11 38.89 26.99
N THR A 221 13.26 38.64 26.35
CA THR A 221 14.53 39.35 26.61
C THR A 221 14.97 40.21 25.42
N GLY A 222 14.15 40.30 24.37
CA GLY A 222 14.38 41.08 23.16
C GLY A 222 13.14 41.88 22.73
N ASN A 223 13.01 42.15 21.42
CA ASN A 223 11.82 42.82 20.88
C ASN A 223 10.64 41.85 20.69
N HIS A 224 10.92 40.66 20.15
CA HIS A 224 9.91 39.66 19.78
C HIS A 224 10.46 38.23 19.95
N ASP A 225 9.62 37.33 20.46
CA ASP A 225 9.88 35.89 20.60
C ASP A 225 8.63 35.09 20.17
N VAL A 226 8.75 33.77 20.09
CA VAL A 226 7.64 32.85 19.80
C VAL A 226 7.61 31.74 20.83
N ALA A 227 6.46 31.59 21.49
CA ALA A 227 6.19 30.51 22.43
C ALA A 227 5.10 29.59 21.88
N SER A 228 5.40 28.30 21.83
CA SER A 228 4.47 27.28 21.37
C SER A 228 4.22 26.22 22.43
N GLY A 229 3.08 25.56 22.36
CA GLY A 229 2.76 24.42 23.19
C GLY A 229 1.73 23.52 22.52
N SER A 230 1.77 22.24 22.87
CA SER A 230 0.78 21.29 22.39
C SER A 230 0.58 20.14 23.36
N THR A 231 -0.60 19.54 23.34
CA THR A 231 -0.89 18.32 24.09
C THR A 231 -1.96 17.50 23.40
N VAL A 232 -2.00 16.22 23.77
CA VAL A 232 -3.07 15.29 23.44
C VAL A 232 -3.88 15.08 24.71
N MET A 233 -5.20 15.21 24.64
CA MET A 233 -6.09 14.96 25.76
C MET A 233 -7.41 14.33 25.33
N TYR A 234 -7.97 13.53 26.23
CA TYR A 234 -9.31 12.97 26.05
C TYR A 234 -10.35 13.99 26.50
N LEU A 235 -11.39 14.19 25.69
CA LEU A 235 -12.52 15.07 25.99
C LEU A 235 -13.82 14.28 26.00
N ASN A 236 -14.71 14.61 26.93
CA ASN A 236 -16.13 14.21 26.89
C ASN A 236 -16.97 15.29 26.21
N PRO A 237 -18.19 14.98 25.72
CA PRO A 237 -19.13 16.00 25.27
C PRO A 237 -19.31 17.09 26.31
N GLU A 238 -19.46 18.34 25.85
CA GLU A 238 -19.57 19.56 26.65
C GLU A 238 -18.29 19.98 27.41
N ASP A 239 -17.21 19.20 27.34
CA ASP A 239 -15.92 19.67 27.85
C ASP A 239 -15.50 20.94 27.09
N GLU A 240 -15.13 21.97 27.84
CA GLU A 240 -14.66 23.24 27.33
C GLU A 240 -13.13 23.31 27.38
N VAL A 241 -12.52 23.74 26.28
CA VAL A 241 -11.08 23.97 26.17
C VAL A 241 -10.79 25.39 25.69
N TRP A 242 -9.89 26.10 26.36
CA TRP A 242 -9.49 27.46 25.97
C TRP A 242 -8.06 27.80 26.36
N MET A 243 -7.59 28.95 25.88
CA MET A 243 -6.32 29.54 26.29
C MET A 243 -6.55 30.74 27.20
N GLU A 244 -5.71 30.94 28.20
CA GLU A 244 -5.82 32.03 29.18
C GLU A 244 -4.44 32.53 29.61
N ILE A 245 -4.30 33.85 29.80
CA ILE A 245 -3.15 34.44 30.49
C ILE A 245 -3.41 34.32 32.00
N PHE A 246 -2.71 33.42 32.68
CA PHE A 246 -3.03 33.06 34.08
C PHE A 246 -2.23 33.86 35.13
N TYR A 247 -1.15 34.52 34.72
CA TYR A 247 -0.28 35.28 35.61
C TYR A 247 -0.41 36.77 35.35
N HIS A 248 -0.45 37.57 36.42
CA HIS A 248 -0.63 39.02 36.33
C HIS A 248 0.62 39.68 35.70
N ASP A 249 0.42 40.68 34.84
CA ASP A 249 1.49 41.43 34.15
C ASP A 249 2.40 40.59 33.23
N GLN A 250 2.07 39.32 32.97
CA GLN A 250 2.78 38.46 32.03
C GLN A 250 1.95 38.19 30.77
N ASN A 251 1.43 39.27 30.22
CA ASN A 251 0.68 39.29 28.98
C ASN A 251 1.55 39.86 27.86
N GLY A 252 2.44 39.02 27.32
CA GLY A 252 3.28 39.34 26.18
C GLY A 252 2.61 39.11 24.84
N LEU A 253 1.40 38.52 24.81
CA LEU A 253 0.77 38.06 23.57
C LEU A 253 0.59 39.21 22.58
N PHE A 254 1.09 39.01 21.37
CA PHE A 254 1.15 40.01 20.32
C PHE A 254 0.53 39.52 19.02
N ALA A 255 -0.12 40.43 18.32
CA ALA A 255 -0.67 40.24 16.99
C ALA A 255 -0.59 41.55 16.20
N ASP A 256 -0.15 41.45 14.95
CA ASP A 256 -0.06 42.55 14.00
C ASP A 256 -0.50 42.06 12.62
N ALA A 257 -1.41 42.81 11.97
CA ALA A 257 -2.00 42.42 10.70
C ALA A 257 -0.99 42.30 9.54
N GLY A 258 0.19 42.94 9.65
CA GLY A 258 1.19 42.98 8.60
C GLY A 258 2.25 41.88 8.67
N TRP A 259 2.55 41.34 9.87
CA TRP A 259 3.70 40.44 10.00
C TRP A 259 3.69 39.46 11.18
N ALA A 260 2.72 39.50 12.10
CA ALA A 260 2.71 38.63 13.29
C ALA A 260 1.32 38.06 13.60
N ASP A 261 1.20 36.74 13.57
CA ASP A 261 0.01 36.01 14.01
C ASP A 261 0.30 35.27 15.33
N SER A 262 -0.72 35.19 16.18
CA SER A 262 -0.78 34.25 17.30
C SER A 262 -1.98 33.34 17.11
N LEU A 263 -1.77 32.03 17.12
CA LEU A 263 -2.72 31.02 16.69
C LEU A 263 -3.05 30.03 17.80
N PHE A 264 -4.28 29.53 17.78
CA PHE A 264 -4.76 28.42 18.59
C PHE A 264 -5.55 27.46 17.70
N SER A 265 -5.19 26.19 17.73
CA SER A 265 -5.77 25.14 16.89
C SER A 265 -6.04 23.88 17.70
N GLY A 266 -7.03 23.11 17.26
CA GLY A 266 -7.29 21.80 17.83
C GLY A 266 -8.14 20.94 16.92
N PHE A 267 -7.95 19.62 16.99
CA PHE A 267 -8.69 18.67 16.18
C PHE A 267 -8.80 17.29 16.84
N LEU A 268 -9.88 16.59 16.48
CA LEU A 268 -10.13 15.21 16.85
C LEU A 268 -9.16 14.28 16.11
N ILE A 269 -8.38 13.49 16.85
CA ILE A 269 -7.53 12.44 16.31
C ILE A 269 -8.30 11.13 16.21
N TYR A 270 -8.96 10.74 17.31
CA TYR A 270 -9.66 9.47 17.42
C TYR A 270 -10.97 9.65 18.17
N ALA A 271 -12.08 9.38 17.49
CA ALA A 271 -13.41 9.39 18.10
C ALA A 271 -13.64 8.10 18.88
N ASP A 272 -14.24 8.17 20.06
CA ASP A 272 -14.61 6.97 20.81
C ASP A 272 -15.76 6.24 20.10
N SER A 273 -15.44 5.12 19.44
CA SER A 273 -16.38 4.34 18.64
C SER A 273 -17.55 3.78 19.45
N ASN A 274 -17.36 3.51 20.76
CA ASN A 274 -18.41 2.93 21.58
C ASN A 274 -19.59 3.91 21.74
N TYR A 275 -19.29 5.20 21.84
CA TYR A 275 -20.31 6.25 21.93
C TYR A 275 -21.18 6.33 20.67
N PHE A 276 -20.56 6.23 19.49
CA PHE A 276 -21.29 6.25 18.23
C PHE A 276 -22.09 4.97 17.99
N ASP A 277 -21.56 3.83 18.45
CA ASP A 277 -22.28 2.56 18.38
C ASP A 277 -23.53 2.57 19.28
N THR A 278 -23.44 3.11 20.51
CA THR A 278 -24.63 3.27 21.38
C THR A 278 -25.66 4.23 20.81
N LEU A 279 -25.23 5.35 20.20
CA LEU A 279 -26.16 6.27 19.54
C LEU A 279 -26.85 5.60 18.34
N ALA A 280 -26.12 4.81 17.55
CA ALA A 280 -26.71 4.12 16.40
C ALA A 280 -27.78 3.11 16.84
N ASP A 281 -27.57 2.43 17.96
CA ASP A 281 -28.52 1.46 18.52
C ASP A 281 -29.77 2.15 19.12
N ASP A 282 -29.62 3.33 19.74
CA ASP A 282 -30.75 4.09 20.32
C ASP A 282 -31.69 4.70 19.26
N TYR A 283 -31.22 4.89 18.02
CA TYR A 283 -31.99 5.46 16.90
C TYR A 283 -32.40 4.43 15.83
N ALA A 284 -32.17 3.13 16.07
CA ALA A 284 -32.58 2.01 15.20
C ALA A 284 -33.92 1.40 15.62
#